data_AF-A0A7S1VUW5-F1
#
_entry.id   AF-A0A7S1VUW5-F1
#
_cell.length_a   1.000
_cell.length_b   1.000
_cell.length_c   1.000
_cell.angle_alpha   90.00
_cell.angle_beta   90.00
_cell.angle_gamma   90.00
#
_symmetry.space_group_name_H-M   'P 1'
#
loop_
_entity.id
_entity.type
_entity.pdbx_description
1 polymer ?
#
loop_
_entity_poly.entity_id
_entity_poly.type
_entity_poly.pdbx_seq_one_letter_code
_entity_poly.pdbx_strand_id
1 'polypeptide(L)'
;NKDQTPKRSLGSLLMVWLAGLGTVPYTAGYALALSFYFWAMIIKEGFAHPVNNPSLGPSAIALSSFGINNPSLIVYKSQLFRLITSNFLCSGILTYLMTMICLWFYTRKIEKMIGKHFMLVTALIMLGPNLIYALLCSGASCSTMSFVLGHLAFNIMALRATKEATCSMYTVLIVFFAFAAAIFSFNNWFMLLTAILLGGGIRFLFEISEGGHSENDSADGFTEFYKAPTEFTLKKKRMLPLLVVYGLIFFILLLRLRQPNELYLQPFYTGCELKYTNDFDDLAGEFYDNGGNGEGKDDEDDKRRELGGSGDENQYESSSLCAEFCVPHLACKFAAMGARQLGVPIYQGSCTDQGYNEHVADKTFRQMSYSLDVEVYSKYSYNNNDDDEDNKDR
;
A
#
# COMPACT_ATOMS: atom_id res chain seq x y z
N ASN A 1 20.17 27.32 -41.24
CA ASN A 1 20.69 26.77 -39.97
C ASN A 1 19.69 25.80 -39.38
N LYS A 2 19.91 24.49 -39.55
CA LYS A 2 19.20 23.47 -38.78
C LYS A 2 19.99 23.28 -37.49
N ASP A 3 19.43 23.74 -36.37
CA ASP A 3 19.96 23.47 -35.04
C ASP A 3 20.05 21.95 -34.84
N GLN A 4 21.25 21.41 -34.95
CA GLN A 4 21.55 20.06 -34.52
C GLN A 4 21.58 20.07 -32.99
N THR A 5 20.44 19.76 -32.37
CA THR A 5 20.42 19.40 -30.96
C THR A 5 21.35 18.20 -30.78
N PRO A 6 22.38 18.30 -29.93
CA PRO A 6 23.36 17.24 -29.78
C PRO A 6 22.64 15.99 -29.26
N LYS A 7 22.76 14.88 -30.01
CA LYS A 7 22.30 13.56 -29.56
C LYS A 7 23.04 13.21 -28.27
N ARG A 8 22.42 13.45 -27.12
CA ARG A 8 22.92 12.98 -25.83
C ARG A 8 22.87 11.46 -25.86
N SER A 9 24.03 10.82 -25.95
CA SER A 9 24.14 9.37 -25.84
C SER A 9 23.65 8.91 -24.47
N LEU A 10 23.07 7.71 -24.39
CA LEU A 10 22.65 7.08 -23.13
C LEU A 10 23.78 7.09 -22.08
N GLY A 11 25.02 6.94 -22.53
CA GLY A 11 26.22 7.01 -21.68
C GLY A 11 26.41 8.38 -21.02
N SER A 12 26.11 9.49 -21.70
CA SER A 12 26.21 10.82 -21.08
C SER A 12 25.14 11.05 -20.02
N LEU A 13 23.93 10.49 -20.20
CA LEU A 13 22.88 10.49 -19.18
C LEU A 13 23.29 9.67 -17.96
N LEU A 14 23.89 8.48 -18.17
CA LEU A 14 24.37 7.62 -17.08
C LEU A 14 25.50 8.30 -16.29
N MET A 15 26.45 8.94 -16.98
CA MET A 15 27.56 9.65 -16.32
C MET A 15 27.09 10.87 -15.53
N VAL A 16 26.12 11.63 -16.05
CA VAL A 16 25.45 12.70 -15.29
C VAL A 16 24.72 12.12 -14.07
N TRP A 17 24.16 10.92 -14.20
CA TRP A 17 23.55 10.19 -13.10
C TRP A 17 24.56 9.85 -12.01
N LEU A 18 25.66 9.19 -12.37
CA LEU A 18 26.72 8.76 -11.47
C LEU A 18 27.42 9.95 -10.80
N ALA A 19 27.75 10.99 -11.57
CA ALA A 19 28.37 12.21 -11.03
C ALA A 19 27.44 12.94 -10.03
N GLY A 20 26.13 12.85 -10.23
CA GLY A 20 25.14 13.41 -9.32
C GLY A 20 25.15 12.77 -7.93
N LEU A 21 25.45 11.47 -7.83
CA LEU A 21 25.38 10.71 -6.57
C LEU A 21 26.32 11.26 -5.49
N GLY A 22 27.50 11.76 -5.88
CA GLY A 22 28.45 12.35 -4.93
C GLY A 22 27.97 13.65 -4.28
N THR A 23 27.04 14.38 -4.92
CA THR A 23 26.53 15.67 -4.42
C THR A 23 25.27 15.55 -3.57
N VAL A 24 24.62 14.38 -3.57
CA VAL A 24 23.35 14.12 -2.87
C VAL A 24 23.37 12.71 -2.24
N PRO A 25 24.25 12.50 -1.25
CA PRO A 25 24.50 11.18 -0.69
C PRO A 25 23.24 10.54 -0.08
N TYR A 26 22.32 11.32 0.48
CA TYR A 26 21.14 10.76 1.13
C TYR A 26 20.10 10.29 0.11
N THR A 27 19.84 11.08 -0.93
CA THR A 27 18.97 10.66 -2.05
C THR A 27 19.57 9.44 -2.76
N ALA A 28 20.88 9.43 -2.98
CA ALA A 28 21.60 8.29 -3.56
C ALA A 28 21.46 7.02 -2.68
N GLY A 29 21.71 7.14 -1.39
CA GLY A 29 21.57 6.04 -0.43
C GLY A 29 20.15 5.48 -0.39
N TYR A 30 19.14 6.35 -0.39
CA TYR A 30 17.74 5.94 -0.45
C TYR A 30 17.41 5.21 -1.76
N ALA A 31 17.87 5.72 -2.91
CA ALA A 31 17.68 5.07 -4.20
C ALA A 31 18.33 3.67 -4.27
N LEU A 32 19.53 3.52 -3.68
CA LEU A 32 20.22 2.23 -3.58
C LEU A 32 19.46 1.25 -2.68
N ALA A 33 19.03 1.69 -1.49
CA ALA A 33 18.23 0.88 -0.58
C ALA A 33 16.92 0.45 -1.24
N LEU A 34 16.21 1.38 -1.89
CA LEU A 34 14.98 1.10 -2.63
C LEU A 34 15.19 0.04 -3.72
N SER A 35 16.26 0.19 -4.51
CA SER A 35 16.62 -0.76 -5.57
C SER A 35 16.93 -2.14 -5.00
N PHE A 36 17.70 -2.19 -3.91
CA PHE A 36 18.04 -3.44 -3.23
C PHE A 36 16.79 -4.17 -2.74
N TYR A 37 15.89 -3.47 -2.02
CA TYR A 37 14.62 -4.05 -1.56
C TYR A 37 13.75 -4.53 -2.71
N PHE A 38 13.62 -3.72 -3.76
CA PHE A 38 12.81 -4.08 -4.93
C PHE A 38 13.33 -5.36 -5.61
N TRP A 39 14.61 -5.40 -5.95
CA TRP A 39 15.19 -6.58 -6.62
C TRP A 39 15.22 -7.81 -5.71
N ALA A 40 15.46 -7.65 -4.41
CA ALA A 40 15.39 -8.76 -3.46
C ALA A 40 13.99 -9.40 -3.41
N MET A 41 12.93 -8.59 -3.45
CA MET A 41 11.55 -9.10 -3.53
C MET A 41 11.30 -9.87 -4.84
N ILE A 42 11.72 -9.30 -5.98
CA ILE A 42 11.54 -9.95 -7.29
C ILE A 42 12.33 -11.26 -7.40
N ILE A 43 13.56 -11.30 -6.88
CA ILE A 43 14.38 -12.52 -6.91
C ILE A 43 13.77 -13.61 -6.03
N LYS A 44 13.20 -13.25 -4.87
CA LYS A 44 12.64 -14.22 -3.93
C LYS A 44 11.31 -14.82 -4.39
N GLU A 45 10.42 -14.01 -4.92
CA GLU A 45 8.99 -14.38 -5.11
C GLU A 45 8.51 -14.21 -6.56
N GLY A 46 9.34 -13.63 -7.43
CA GLY A 46 8.99 -13.35 -8.81
C GLY A 46 7.97 -12.22 -8.99
N PHE A 47 7.35 -12.21 -10.16
CA PHE A 47 6.27 -11.28 -10.49
C PHE A 47 4.91 -11.96 -10.24
N ALA A 48 4.05 -11.28 -9.49
CA ALA A 48 2.66 -11.66 -9.37
C ALA A 48 1.93 -11.44 -10.71
N HIS A 49 0.87 -12.21 -10.92
CA HIS A 49 0.02 -12.05 -12.08
C HIS A 49 -0.53 -10.60 -12.17
N PRO A 50 -0.58 -9.96 -13.36
CA PRO A 50 -0.98 -8.55 -13.51
C PRO A 50 -2.38 -8.22 -12.97
N VAL A 51 -3.28 -9.21 -12.90
CA VAL A 51 -4.61 -9.06 -12.29
C VAL A 51 -4.51 -8.82 -10.78
N ASN A 52 -3.57 -9.50 -10.12
CA ASN A 52 -3.34 -9.34 -8.68
C ASN A 52 -2.48 -8.11 -8.38
N ASN A 53 -1.61 -7.74 -9.33
CA ASN A 53 -0.74 -6.59 -9.20
C ASN A 53 -0.49 -5.90 -10.56
N PRO A 54 -1.26 -4.86 -10.91
CA PRO A 54 -1.14 -4.18 -12.20
C PRO A 54 0.19 -3.43 -12.36
N SER A 55 0.92 -3.20 -11.26
CA SER A 55 2.21 -2.53 -11.29
C SER A 55 3.38 -3.43 -11.73
N LEU A 56 3.10 -4.70 -12.09
CA LEU A 56 4.08 -5.73 -12.45
C LEU A 56 5.13 -5.87 -11.35
N GLY A 57 4.72 -6.47 -10.24
CA GLY A 57 5.54 -6.52 -9.05
C GLY A 57 5.35 -7.77 -8.21
N PRO A 58 5.93 -7.80 -7.00
CA PRO A 58 5.84 -8.96 -6.13
C PRO A 58 4.41 -9.20 -5.61
N SER A 59 4.18 -10.38 -5.04
CA SER A 59 2.91 -10.75 -4.41
C SER A 59 2.65 -9.97 -3.11
N ALA A 60 1.41 -9.97 -2.64
CA ALA A 60 1.06 -9.39 -1.33
C ALA A 60 1.82 -10.08 -0.17
N ILE A 61 2.01 -11.40 -0.28
CA ILE A 61 2.78 -12.22 0.66
C ILE A 61 4.24 -11.74 0.73
N ALA A 62 4.86 -11.53 -0.43
CA ALA A 62 6.20 -11.00 -0.53
C ALA A 62 6.32 -9.62 0.14
N LEU A 63 5.46 -8.67 -0.24
CA LEU A 63 5.44 -7.32 0.35
C LEU A 63 5.23 -7.37 1.87
N SER A 64 4.34 -8.23 2.35
CA SER A 64 4.12 -8.45 3.76
C SER A 64 5.36 -9.00 4.47
N SER A 65 6.06 -9.97 3.87
CA SER A 65 7.28 -10.53 4.44
C SER A 65 8.45 -9.53 4.52
N PHE A 66 8.52 -8.58 3.58
CA PHE A 66 9.53 -7.52 3.56
C PHE A 66 9.17 -6.28 4.40
N GLY A 67 8.01 -6.31 5.09
CA GLY A 67 7.66 -5.29 6.06
C GLY A 67 6.82 -4.15 5.50
N ILE A 68 5.82 -4.45 4.66
CA ILE A 68 4.75 -3.48 4.31
C ILE A 68 4.10 -2.92 5.56
N ASN A 69 3.64 -1.67 5.50
CA ASN A 69 2.96 -1.02 6.62
C ASN A 69 1.59 -1.67 6.81
N ASN A 70 1.49 -2.58 7.77
CA ASN A 70 0.28 -3.31 8.12
C ASN A 70 -0.03 -3.05 9.61
N PRO A 71 -1.10 -2.31 9.93
CA PRO A 71 -1.47 -1.95 11.29
C PRO A 71 -1.69 -3.18 12.18
N SER A 72 -2.28 -4.24 11.66
CA SER A 72 -2.56 -5.48 12.41
C SER A 72 -1.28 -6.18 12.85
N LEU A 73 -0.28 -6.27 11.96
CA LEU A 73 1.02 -6.85 12.32
C LEU A 73 1.82 -5.93 13.27
N ILE A 74 1.66 -4.61 13.15
CA ILE A 74 2.27 -3.64 14.06
C ILE A 74 1.68 -3.78 15.47
N VAL A 75 0.35 -3.80 15.59
CA VAL A 75 -0.34 -3.78 16.89
C VAL A 75 -0.30 -5.16 17.55
N TYR A 76 -0.72 -6.21 16.86
CA TYR A 76 -0.86 -7.54 17.48
C TYR A 76 0.46 -8.31 17.59
N LYS A 77 1.34 -8.18 16.59
CA LYS A 77 2.63 -8.91 16.54
C LYS A 77 3.84 -8.02 16.89
N SER A 78 3.61 -6.77 17.30
CA SER A 78 4.66 -5.81 17.69
C SER A 78 5.74 -5.60 16.63
N GLN A 79 5.40 -5.74 15.34
CA GLN A 79 6.35 -5.60 14.23
C GLN A 79 6.59 -4.13 13.85
N LEU A 80 7.10 -3.34 14.80
CA LEU A 80 7.28 -1.88 14.65
C LEU A 80 8.21 -1.48 13.50
N PHE A 81 9.15 -2.36 13.11
CA PHE A 81 10.05 -2.11 11.98
C PHE A 81 9.32 -1.79 10.67
N ARG A 82 8.08 -2.26 10.52
CA ARG A 82 7.19 -1.99 9.38
C ARG A 82 6.92 -0.51 9.15
N LEU A 83 6.96 0.30 10.21
CA LEU A 83 6.82 1.76 10.12
C LEU A 83 7.99 2.41 9.35
N ILE A 84 9.13 1.73 9.26
CA ILE A 84 10.34 2.20 8.58
C ILE A 84 10.49 1.47 7.24
N THR A 85 10.49 0.14 7.25
CA THR A 85 10.78 -0.68 6.07
C THR A 85 9.80 -0.45 4.92
N SER A 86 8.53 -0.13 5.21
CA SER A 86 7.53 0.13 4.18
C SER A 86 7.87 1.31 3.26
N ASN A 87 8.75 2.22 3.69
CA ASN A 87 9.26 3.32 2.88
C ASN A 87 10.23 2.89 1.79
N PHE A 88 10.67 1.64 1.78
CA PHE A 88 11.59 1.08 0.79
C PHE A 88 10.93 0.02 -0.10
N LEU A 89 9.62 -0.17 0.02
CA LEU A 89 8.88 -1.16 -0.75
C LEU A 89 8.16 -0.50 -1.93
N CYS A 90 8.48 -0.95 -3.13
CA CYS A 90 7.71 -0.64 -4.33
C CYS A 90 6.77 -1.81 -4.61
N SER A 91 5.51 -1.51 -4.92
CA SER A 91 4.54 -2.55 -5.26
C SER A 91 4.83 -3.21 -6.60
N GLY A 92 5.64 -2.61 -7.47
CA GLY A 92 6.01 -3.16 -8.77
C GLY A 92 6.88 -2.23 -9.61
N ILE A 93 7.26 -2.67 -10.82
CA ILE A 93 8.15 -1.94 -11.73
C ILE A 93 7.64 -0.52 -11.99
N LEU A 94 6.33 -0.34 -12.21
CA LEU A 94 5.78 0.99 -12.49
C LEU A 94 5.97 1.94 -11.30
N THR A 95 5.69 1.47 -10.08
CA THR A 95 5.93 2.27 -8.86
C THR A 95 7.41 2.57 -8.65
N TYR A 96 8.28 1.61 -8.92
CA TYR A 96 9.72 1.76 -8.80
C TYR A 96 10.25 2.83 -9.76
N LEU A 97 9.87 2.76 -11.04
CA LEU A 97 10.28 3.75 -12.05
C LEU A 97 9.75 5.15 -11.70
N MET A 98 8.47 5.27 -11.33
CA MET A 98 7.91 6.57 -10.91
C MET A 98 8.63 7.14 -9.69
N THR A 99 8.95 6.29 -8.71
CA THR A 99 9.70 6.72 -7.52
C THR A 99 11.09 7.20 -7.90
N MET A 100 11.83 6.45 -8.72
CA MET A 100 13.18 6.82 -9.16
C MET A 100 13.20 8.13 -9.94
N ILE A 101 12.21 8.35 -10.81
CA ILE A 101 12.00 9.62 -11.52
C ILE A 101 11.76 10.75 -10.52
N CYS A 102 10.85 10.57 -9.55
CA CYS A 102 10.57 11.59 -8.53
C CYS A 102 11.80 11.93 -7.69
N LEU A 103 12.54 10.91 -7.25
CA LEU A 103 13.76 11.08 -6.47
C LEU A 103 14.78 11.93 -7.23
N TRP A 104 14.97 11.63 -8.50
CA TRP A 104 15.97 12.29 -9.33
C TRP A 104 15.63 13.75 -9.63
N PHE A 105 14.37 14.02 -9.98
CA PHE A 105 13.94 15.36 -10.42
C PHE A 105 13.57 16.29 -9.26
N TYR A 106 13.05 15.75 -8.15
CA TYR A 106 12.52 16.55 -7.05
C TYR A 106 13.34 16.37 -5.77
N THR A 107 13.46 15.16 -5.24
CA THR A 107 14.11 14.91 -3.94
C THR A 107 15.57 15.37 -3.91
N ARG A 108 16.31 15.11 -4.99
CA ARG A 108 17.67 15.61 -5.18
C ARG A 108 17.80 17.13 -5.04
N LYS A 109 16.83 17.89 -5.57
CA LYS A 109 16.83 19.36 -5.47
C LYS A 109 16.59 19.81 -4.04
N ILE A 110 15.70 19.11 -3.33
CA ILE A 110 15.41 19.38 -1.92
C ILE A 110 16.66 19.17 -1.05
N GLU A 111 17.41 18.09 -1.28
CA GLU A 111 18.65 17.82 -0.55
C GLU A 111 19.67 18.95 -0.74
N LYS A 112 19.86 19.41 -1.97
CA LYS A 112 20.74 20.55 -2.28
C LYS A 112 20.26 21.86 -1.65
N MET A 113 18.95 22.07 -1.61
CA MET A 113 18.33 23.28 -1.09
C MET A 113 18.37 23.36 0.44
N ILE A 114 18.05 22.27 1.13
CA ILE A 114 17.96 22.24 2.60
C ILE A 114 19.31 21.90 3.26
N GLY A 115 20.18 21.18 2.55
CA GLY A 115 21.46 20.72 3.06
C GLY A 115 21.31 19.82 4.28
N LYS A 116 21.94 20.20 5.41
CA LYS A 116 22.02 19.37 6.63
C LYS A 116 20.67 18.98 7.24
N HIS A 117 19.61 19.75 7.00
CA HIS A 117 18.28 19.44 7.55
C HIS A 117 17.49 18.45 6.67
N PHE A 118 18.02 18.01 5.53
CA PHE A 118 17.36 17.07 4.62
C PHE A 118 16.94 15.78 5.33
N MET A 119 17.85 15.16 6.09
CA MET A 119 17.57 13.91 6.82
C MET A 119 16.41 14.05 7.81
N LEU A 120 16.29 15.20 8.47
CA LEU A 120 15.18 15.46 9.39
C LEU A 120 13.85 15.53 8.62
N VAL A 121 13.81 16.24 7.50
CA VAL A 121 12.60 16.36 6.66
C VAL A 121 12.19 14.98 6.13
N THR A 122 13.15 14.22 5.60
CA THR A 122 12.95 12.84 5.13
C THR A 122 12.38 11.96 6.24
N ALA A 123 12.97 11.98 7.44
CA ALA A 123 12.49 11.19 8.57
C ALA A 123 11.06 11.56 8.99
N LEU A 124 10.73 12.86 9.02
CA LEU A 124 9.38 13.32 9.36
C LEU A 124 8.33 12.91 8.31
N ILE A 125 8.68 12.96 7.03
CA ILE A 125 7.81 12.56 5.91
C ILE A 125 7.66 11.03 5.83
N MET A 126 8.69 10.25 6.15
CA MET A 126 8.60 8.79 6.18
C MET A 126 7.75 8.30 7.37
N LEU A 127 8.01 8.83 8.56
CA LEU A 127 7.41 8.33 9.79
C LEU A 127 5.96 8.79 9.97
N GLY A 128 5.65 10.06 9.67
CA GLY A 128 4.35 10.66 9.95
C GLY A 128 3.16 9.95 9.29
N PRO A 129 3.14 9.81 7.95
CA PRO A 129 2.07 9.11 7.24
C PRO A 129 1.94 7.66 7.69
N ASN A 130 3.05 6.99 8.02
CA ASN A 130 3.02 5.62 8.48
C ASN A 130 2.39 5.47 9.87
N LEU A 131 2.71 6.37 10.79
CA LEU A 131 2.08 6.42 12.12
C LEU A 131 0.58 6.71 12.02
N ILE A 132 0.21 7.71 11.22
CA ILE A 132 -1.19 8.10 11.05
C ILE A 132 -1.99 6.98 10.36
N TYR A 133 -1.42 6.34 9.33
CA TYR A 133 -2.02 5.19 8.67
C TYR A 133 -2.20 4.01 9.63
N ALA A 134 -1.16 3.67 10.39
CA ALA A 134 -1.21 2.61 11.40
C ALA A 134 -2.27 2.87 12.49
N LEU A 135 -2.52 4.15 12.82
CA LEU A 135 -3.54 4.53 13.80
C LEU A 135 -4.95 4.56 13.22
N LEU A 136 -5.13 4.91 11.94
CA LEU A 136 -6.45 5.27 11.40
C LEU A 136 -7.04 4.27 10.42
N CYS A 137 -6.22 3.43 9.80
CA CYS A 137 -6.65 2.53 8.76
C CYS A 137 -6.55 1.07 9.20
N SER A 138 -7.28 0.23 8.48
CA SER A 138 -7.12 -1.22 8.45
C SER A 138 -6.63 -1.58 7.04
N GLY A 139 -5.70 -2.52 6.92
CA GLY A 139 -5.14 -2.94 5.63
C GLY A 139 -3.63 -2.93 5.58
N ALA A 140 -3.06 -2.83 4.38
CA ALA A 140 -1.62 -2.71 4.21
C ALA A 140 -1.29 -1.69 3.13
N SER A 141 -0.15 -1.01 3.26
CA SER A 141 0.31 -0.11 2.21
C SER A 141 1.82 0.07 2.11
N CYS A 142 2.31 0.20 0.87
CA CYS A 142 3.66 0.62 0.55
C CYS A 142 3.80 2.15 0.71
N SER A 143 4.83 2.60 1.40
CA SER A 143 4.96 4.02 1.77
C SER A 143 5.88 4.81 0.86
N THR A 144 6.57 4.14 -0.06
CA THR A 144 7.52 4.75 -0.99
C THR A 144 6.89 5.86 -1.85
N MET A 145 5.69 5.64 -2.40
CA MET A 145 5.01 6.68 -3.19
C MET A 145 4.54 7.84 -2.32
N SER A 146 4.03 7.56 -1.12
CA SER A 146 3.69 8.58 -0.12
C SER A 146 4.90 9.44 0.21
N PHE A 147 6.07 8.82 0.42
CA PHE A 147 7.32 9.51 0.70
C PHE A 147 7.70 10.51 -0.41
N VAL A 148 7.73 10.08 -1.68
CA VAL A 148 8.11 10.99 -2.78
C VAL A 148 7.07 12.09 -3.02
N LEU A 149 5.77 11.81 -2.84
CA LEU A 149 4.72 12.83 -2.93
C LEU A 149 4.82 13.84 -1.79
N GLY A 150 5.17 13.40 -0.58
CA GLY A 150 5.45 14.29 0.55
C GLY A 150 6.64 15.20 0.28
N HIS A 151 7.72 14.67 -0.30
CA HIS A 151 8.86 15.49 -0.75
C HIS A 151 8.47 16.48 -1.86
N LEU A 152 7.70 16.04 -2.85
CA LEU A 152 7.21 16.93 -3.90
C LEU A 152 6.35 18.07 -3.33
N ALA A 153 5.46 17.76 -2.39
CA ALA A 153 4.64 18.76 -1.70
C ALA A 153 5.50 19.74 -0.88
N PHE A 154 6.51 19.23 -0.15
CA PHE A 154 7.48 20.07 0.56
C PHE A 154 8.20 21.01 -0.41
N ASN A 155 8.69 20.50 -1.54
CA ASN A 155 9.41 21.28 -2.55
C ASN A 155 8.54 22.40 -3.13
N ILE A 156 7.29 22.10 -3.48
CA ILE A 156 6.33 23.08 -3.99
C ILE A 156 6.12 24.21 -2.97
N MET A 157 5.95 23.86 -1.69
CA MET A 157 5.74 24.85 -0.64
C MET A 157 7.00 25.68 -0.33
N ALA A 158 8.19 25.07 -0.43
CA ALA A 158 9.45 25.78 -0.30
C ALA A 158 9.66 26.79 -1.44
N LEU A 159 9.44 26.36 -2.69
CA LEU A 159 9.53 27.23 -3.87
C LEU A 159 8.45 28.32 -3.89
N ARG A 160 7.27 28.04 -3.33
CA ARG A 160 6.22 29.06 -3.19
C ARG A 160 6.68 30.19 -2.29
N ALA A 161 7.38 29.85 -1.21
CA ALA A 161 7.91 30.86 -0.30
C ALA A 161 9.03 31.71 -0.93
N THR A 162 9.76 31.19 -1.91
CA THR A 162 10.75 31.94 -2.70
C THR A 162 10.15 32.63 -3.93
N LYS A 163 8.82 32.56 -4.12
CA LYS A 163 8.09 33.04 -5.31
C LYS A 163 8.51 32.38 -6.64
N GLU A 164 9.10 31.20 -6.58
CA GLU A 164 9.56 30.43 -7.74
C GLU A 164 8.63 29.26 -8.12
N ALA A 165 7.62 28.96 -7.30
CA ALA A 165 6.67 27.90 -7.61
C ALA A 165 5.84 28.25 -8.86
N THR A 166 5.85 27.35 -9.84
CA THR A 166 5.02 27.45 -11.05
C THR A 166 3.73 26.66 -10.89
N CYS A 167 2.65 27.11 -11.54
CA CYS A 167 1.37 26.40 -11.58
C CYS A 167 1.53 24.92 -12.02
N SER A 168 2.47 24.67 -12.94
CA SER A 168 2.80 23.34 -13.45
C SER A 168 3.14 22.31 -12.36
N MET A 169 3.81 22.72 -11.26
CA MET A 169 4.19 21.75 -10.22
C MET A 169 2.99 21.22 -9.42
N TYR A 170 1.97 22.04 -9.18
CA TYR A 170 0.73 21.59 -8.54
C TYR A 170 -0.01 20.59 -9.42
N THR A 171 -0.05 20.85 -10.73
CA THR A 171 -0.62 19.91 -11.70
C THR A 171 0.11 18.56 -11.67
N VAL A 172 1.45 18.58 -11.66
CA VAL A 172 2.24 17.34 -11.53
C VAL A 172 1.90 16.58 -10.25
N LEU A 173 1.80 17.28 -9.11
CA LEU A 173 1.45 16.65 -7.83
C LEU A 173 0.07 16.00 -7.88
N ILE A 174 -0.95 16.70 -8.41
CA ILE A 174 -2.32 16.20 -8.52
C ILE A 174 -2.39 15.00 -9.46
N VAL A 175 -1.74 15.08 -10.63
CA VAL A 175 -1.68 13.98 -11.60
C VAL A 175 -0.99 12.76 -11.00
N PHE A 176 0.14 12.95 -10.31
CA PHE A 176 0.87 11.84 -9.70
C PHE A 176 0.06 11.22 -8.55
N PHE A 177 -0.63 12.02 -7.74
CA PHE A 177 -1.54 11.52 -6.72
C PHE A 177 -2.68 10.70 -7.34
N ALA A 178 -3.39 11.25 -8.34
CA ALA A 178 -4.51 10.58 -8.99
C ALA A 178 -4.08 9.26 -9.66
N PHE A 179 -2.95 9.30 -10.39
CA PHE A 179 -2.37 8.12 -11.02
C PHE A 179 -1.96 7.07 -9.98
N ALA A 180 -1.26 7.47 -8.93
CA ALA A 180 -0.81 6.54 -7.89
C ALA A 180 -1.98 5.93 -7.11
N ALA A 181 -3.00 6.71 -6.77
CA ALA A 181 -4.18 6.24 -6.06
C ALA A 181 -5.08 5.34 -6.93
N ALA A 182 -5.10 5.53 -8.25
CA ALA A 182 -5.94 4.74 -9.16
C ALA A 182 -5.28 3.43 -9.60
N ILE A 183 -3.97 3.44 -9.87
CA ILE A 183 -3.31 2.32 -10.58
C ILE A 183 -2.56 1.41 -9.61
N PHE A 184 -2.07 1.92 -8.49
CA PHE A 184 -1.22 1.14 -7.60
C PHE A 184 -2.02 0.56 -6.44
N SER A 185 -2.40 -0.71 -6.54
CA SER A 185 -3.24 -1.44 -5.58
C SER A 185 -2.74 -1.41 -4.14
N PHE A 186 -1.42 -1.37 -3.93
CA PHE A 186 -0.80 -1.36 -2.60
C PHE A 186 -0.47 0.06 -2.08
N ASN A 187 -0.85 1.12 -2.80
CA ASN A 187 -0.72 2.50 -2.32
C ASN A 187 -2.09 3.02 -1.87
N ASN A 188 -2.27 3.12 -0.56
CA ASN A 188 -3.51 3.60 0.01
C ASN A 188 -3.61 5.13 -0.14
N TRP A 189 -4.69 5.61 -0.76
CA TRP A 189 -4.91 7.03 -1.03
C TRP A 189 -4.85 7.90 0.23
N PHE A 190 -5.30 7.40 1.38
CA PHE A 190 -5.29 8.13 2.65
C PHE A 190 -3.85 8.39 3.11
N MET A 191 -2.97 7.40 2.96
CA MET A 191 -1.56 7.56 3.29
C MET A 191 -0.84 8.49 2.32
N LEU A 192 -1.17 8.44 1.02
CA LEU A 192 -0.66 9.39 0.02
C LEU A 192 -1.06 10.83 0.38
N LEU A 193 -2.35 11.05 0.69
CA LEU A 193 -2.89 12.36 1.07
C LEU A 193 -2.23 12.90 2.34
N THR A 194 -2.10 12.03 3.36
CA THR A 194 -1.45 12.39 4.62
C THR A 194 -0.01 12.83 4.41
N ALA A 195 0.74 12.15 3.52
CA ALA A 195 2.11 12.53 3.18
C ALA A 195 2.20 13.86 2.44
N ILE A 196 1.28 14.15 1.53
CA ILE A 196 1.19 15.45 0.84
C ILE A 196 0.95 16.58 1.86
N LEU A 197 -0.03 16.40 2.75
CA LEU A 197 -0.36 17.38 3.78
C LEU A 197 0.79 17.60 4.76
N LEU A 198 1.42 16.52 5.25
CA LEU A 198 2.58 16.61 6.13
C LEU A 198 3.78 17.22 5.43
N GLY A 199 4.10 16.81 4.20
CA GLY A 199 5.20 17.38 3.43
C GLY A 199 5.05 18.89 3.22
N GLY A 200 3.86 19.33 2.82
CA GLY A 200 3.55 20.76 2.71
C GLY A 200 3.62 21.49 4.07
N GLY A 201 3.11 20.85 5.13
CA GLY A 201 3.13 21.38 6.49
C GLY A 201 4.53 21.51 7.10
N ILE A 202 5.43 20.55 6.83
CA ILE A 202 6.81 20.52 7.33
C ILE A 202 7.60 21.74 6.84
N ARG A 203 7.24 22.32 5.69
CA ARG A 203 7.82 23.61 5.27
C ARG A 203 7.75 24.62 6.43
N PHE A 204 6.62 24.76 7.13
CA PHE A 204 6.44 25.80 8.15
C PHE A 204 7.42 25.70 9.34
N LEU A 205 8.17 24.59 9.46
CA LEU A 205 9.26 24.45 10.41
C LEU A 205 10.49 25.29 10.06
N PHE A 206 10.60 25.78 8.82
CA PHE A 206 11.76 26.51 8.32
C PHE A 206 11.47 27.99 8.10
N GLU A 207 12.44 28.81 8.43
CA GLU A 207 12.57 30.19 7.96
C GLU A 207 13.49 30.20 6.74
N ILE A 208 13.09 30.93 5.71
CA ILE A 208 13.92 31.15 4.53
C ILE A 208 14.46 32.55 4.67
N SER A 209 15.77 32.67 4.90
CA SER A 209 16.43 33.96 4.80
C SER A 209 16.88 34.13 3.36
N GLU A 210 16.46 35.22 2.71
CA GLU A 210 17.14 35.65 1.50
C GLU A 210 18.56 36.04 1.93
N GLY A 211 19.57 35.35 1.38
CA GLY A 211 20.96 35.68 1.67
C GLY A 211 21.15 37.15 1.31
N GLY A 212 21.53 37.97 2.30
CA GLY A 212 21.69 39.41 2.09
C GLY A 212 22.56 39.65 0.86
N HIS A 213 22.06 40.41 -0.10
CA HIS A 213 22.86 40.84 -1.24
C HIS A 213 24.09 41.56 -0.67
N SER A 214 25.24 40.89 -0.70
CA SER A 214 26.52 41.56 -0.54
C SER A 214 26.66 42.44 -1.77
N GLU A 215 26.32 43.71 -1.62
CA GLU A 215 26.31 44.74 -2.67
C GLU A 215 27.73 45.11 -3.15
N ASN A 216 28.75 44.43 -2.65
CA ASN A 216 30.15 44.66 -2.97
C ASN A 216 30.72 43.48 -3.74
N ASP A 217 30.41 43.33 -5.03
CA ASP A 217 31.38 42.77 -5.98
C ASP A 217 31.10 43.19 -7.43
N SER A 218 32.18 43.65 -8.03
CA SER A 218 32.37 44.34 -9.29
C SER A 218 32.08 43.53 -10.56
N ALA A 219 31.28 44.13 -11.45
CA ALA A 219 31.52 44.39 -12.88
C ALA A 219 32.14 43.35 -13.85
N ASP A 220 32.25 42.06 -13.53
CA ASP A 220 32.65 41.04 -14.53
C ASP A 220 31.44 40.26 -15.04
N GLY A 221 30.90 40.76 -16.15
CA GLY A 221 29.72 40.22 -16.83
C GLY A 221 30.00 38.94 -17.61
N PHE A 222 30.10 37.78 -16.94
CA PHE A 222 29.87 36.47 -17.59
C PHE A 222 29.61 35.28 -16.65
N THR A 223 29.15 35.49 -15.42
CA THR A 223 28.73 34.38 -14.53
C THR A 223 27.20 34.32 -14.42
N GLU A 224 26.62 33.46 -15.25
CA GLU A 224 25.21 33.12 -15.24
C GLU A 224 24.75 32.66 -13.84
N PHE A 225 23.89 33.46 -13.21
CA PHE A 225 22.82 33.02 -12.29
C PHE A 225 23.17 32.06 -11.14
N TYR A 226 24.31 32.23 -10.46
CA TYR A 226 24.44 31.70 -9.09
C TYR A 226 23.65 32.59 -8.13
N LYS A 227 22.32 32.42 -8.13
CA LYS A 227 21.46 32.99 -7.09
C LYS A 227 21.99 32.49 -5.74
N ALA A 228 22.33 33.41 -4.84
CA ALA A 228 22.91 33.08 -3.54
C ALA A 228 22.08 31.97 -2.86
N PRO A 229 22.73 30.98 -2.23
CA PRO A 229 22.02 29.86 -1.62
C PRO A 229 21.02 30.39 -0.59
N THR A 230 19.75 30.02 -0.75
CA THR A 230 18.72 30.32 0.24
C THR A 230 19.03 29.51 1.50
N GLU A 231 19.27 30.19 2.61
CA GLU A 231 19.57 29.50 3.86
C GLU A 231 18.26 29.10 4.57
N PHE A 232 18.09 27.80 4.80
CA PHE A 232 16.97 27.25 5.54
C PHE A 232 17.35 27.10 7.01
N THR A 233 16.75 27.91 7.88
CA THR A 233 16.97 27.81 9.33
C THR A 233 15.78 27.14 10.01
N LEU A 234 16.06 26.11 10.80
CA LEU A 234 15.04 25.32 11.50
C LEU A 234 14.53 26.06 12.75
N LYS A 235 13.22 26.37 12.80
CA LYS A 235 12.57 26.91 14.00
C LYS A 235 12.25 25.79 14.99
N LYS A 236 13.19 25.50 15.90
CA LYS A 236 13.07 24.45 16.94
C LYS A 236 11.72 24.47 17.69
N LYS A 237 11.20 25.66 18.02
CA LYS A 237 9.90 25.83 18.71
C LYS A 237 8.71 25.27 17.93
N ARG A 238 8.75 25.28 16.59
CA ARG A 238 7.68 24.73 15.73
C ARG A 238 7.79 23.22 15.54
N MET A 239 8.99 22.66 15.74
CA MET A 239 9.24 21.22 15.60
C MET A 239 8.70 20.44 16.80
N LEU A 240 8.78 21.01 18.02
CA LEU A 240 8.38 20.31 19.25
C LEU A 240 6.93 19.81 19.23
N PRO A 241 5.91 20.61 18.86
CA PRO A 241 4.53 20.12 18.79
C PRO A 241 4.35 18.95 17.82
N LEU A 242 5.03 18.97 16.67
CA LEU A 242 4.95 17.87 15.70
C LEU A 242 5.54 16.58 16.27
N LEU A 243 6.69 16.66 16.95
CA LEU A 243 7.31 15.51 17.60
C LEU A 243 6.44 14.97 18.75
N VAL A 244 5.80 15.85 19.52
CA VAL A 244 4.84 15.44 20.56
C VAL A 244 3.66 14.70 19.95
N VAL A 245 3.09 15.20 18.84
CA VAL A 245 2.00 14.50 18.14
C VAL A 245 2.45 13.13 17.63
N TYR A 246 3.64 13.02 17.03
CA TYR A 246 4.17 11.73 16.57
C TYR A 246 4.40 10.77 17.75
N GLY A 247 4.96 11.27 18.85
CA GLY A 247 5.17 10.50 20.07
C GLY A 247 3.86 9.99 20.69
N LEU A 248 2.83 10.83 20.71
CA LEU A 248 1.50 10.45 21.20
C LEU A 248 0.84 9.38 20.30
N ILE A 249 0.89 9.54 18.97
CA ILE A 249 0.36 8.53 18.05
C ILE A 249 1.10 7.20 18.24
N PHE A 250 2.43 7.24 18.31
CA PHE A 250 3.25 6.05 18.54
C PHE A 250 2.92 5.40 19.89
N PHE A 251 2.73 6.19 20.94
CA PHE A 251 2.34 5.69 22.25
C PHE A 251 0.95 5.04 22.25
N ILE A 252 -0.03 5.63 21.55
CA ILE A 252 -1.37 5.06 21.37
C ILE A 252 -1.29 3.70 20.66
N LEU A 253 -0.43 3.58 19.64
CA LEU A 253 -0.18 2.31 18.95
C LEU A 253 0.43 1.25 19.88
N LEU A 254 1.41 1.64 20.72
CA LEU A 254 2.02 0.74 21.70
C LEU A 254 1.02 0.25 22.76
N LEU A 255 0.11 1.12 23.19
CA LEU A 255 -0.95 0.78 24.14
C LEU A 255 -2.06 -0.07 23.51
N ARG A 256 -2.03 -0.31 22.19
CA ARG A 256 -3.05 -1.08 21.45
C ARG A 256 -4.48 -0.57 21.69
N LEU A 257 -4.64 0.73 21.95
CA LEU A 257 -5.95 1.33 22.22
C LEU A 257 -6.91 1.17 21.03
N ARG A 258 -6.35 1.07 19.83
CA ARG A 258 -7.09 0.66 18.64
C ARG A 258 -6.71 -0.77 18.28
N GLN A 259 -7.74 -1.59 18.09
CA GLN A 259 -7.65 -2.94 17.55
C GLN A 259 -7.92 -2.89 16.04
N PRO A 260 -6.89 -2.93 15.18
CA PRO A 260 -7.09 -3.06 13.73
C PRO A 260 -7.70 -4.43 13.40
N ASN A 261 -8.25 -4.59 12.19
CA ASN A 261 -8.92 -5.84 11.81
C ASN A 261 -7.92 -7.03 11.84
N GLU A 262 -8.22 -8.07 12.62
CA GLU A 262 -7.37 -9.25 12.81
C GLU A 262 -7.13 -10.04 11.52
N LEU A 263 -8.03 -9.92 10.53
CA LEU A 263 -7.87 -10.55 9.24
C LEU A 263 -6.50 -10.27 8.59
N TYR A 264 -6.03 -9.02 8.68
CA TYR A 264 -4.76 -8.61 8.09
C TYR A 264 -3.54 -9.16 8.83
N LEU A 265 -3.72 -9.99 9.87
CA LEU A 265 -2.66 -10.83 10.41
C LEU A 265 -2.14 -11.83 9.37
N GLN A 266 -3.02 -12.31 8.49
CA GLN A 266 -2.59 -13.19 7.41
C GLN A 266 -2.11 -12.36 6.20
N PRO A 267 -0.88 -12.59 5.71
CA PRO A 267 -0.33 -11.87 4.56
C PRO A 267 -1.20 -11.92 3.30
N PHE A 268 -1.98 -12.98 3.12
CA PHE A 268 -2.82 -13.16 1.94
C PHE A 268 -3.83 -12.01 1.77
N TYR A 269 -4.52 -11.59 2.84
CA TYR A 269 -5.53 -10.53 2.75
C TYR A 269 -4.97 -9.12 2.57
N THR A 270 -3.64 -8.93 2.62
CA THR A 270 -3.02 -7.59 2.52
C THR A 270 -3.16 -6.91 1.14
N GLY A 271 -3.66 -7.64 0.13
CA GLY A 271 -3.89 -7.13 -1.23
C GLY A 271 -5.35 -7.04 -1.67
N CYS A 272 -6.31 -7.31 -0.77
CA CYS A 272 -7.73 -7.40 -1.12
C CYS A 272 -8.66 -6.75 -0.10
N GLU A 273 -9.88 -6.51 -0.55
CA GLU A 273 -11.01 -6.26 0.33
C GLU A 273 -11.78 -7.55 0.51
N LEU A 274 -11.99 -7.95 1.76
CA LEU A 274 -13.00 -8.95 2.04
C LEU A 274 -14.37 -8.41 1.71
N LYS A 275 -15.11 -9.26 1.02
CA LYS A 275 -16.51 -9.09 0.71
C LYS A 275 -17.22 -10.35 1.13
N TYR A 276 -18.50 -10.23 1.46
CA TYR A 276 -19.32 -11.39 1.73
C TYR A 276 -20.68 -11.28 1.06
N THR A 277 -21.35 -12.41 0.88
CA THR A 277 -22.73 -12.52 0.45
C THR A 277 -23.46 -13.53 1.34
N ASN A 278 -24.71 -13.23 1.66
CA ASN A 278 -25.63 -14.19 2.31
C ASN A 278 -26.46 -14.95 1.27
N ASP A 279 -26.36 -14.56 0.00
CA ASP A 279 -27.10 -15.20 -1.09
C ASP A 279 -26.28 -16.38 -1.61
N PHE A 280 -26.21 -17.42 -0.77
CA PHE A 280 -25.37 -18.59 -1.03
C PHE A 280 -26.00 -19.49 -2.10
N ASP A 281 -27.33 -19.55 -2.21
CA ASP A 281 -28.03 -20.48 -3.11
C ASP A 281 -27.61 -20.31 -4.59
N ASP A 282 -27.45 -19.07 -5.03
CA ASP A 282 -27.01 -18.75 -6.39
C ASP A 282 -25.54 -19.14 -6.64
N LEU A 283 -24.69 -19.10 -5.62
CA LEU A 283 -23.31 -19.58 -5.69
C LEU A 283 -23.27 -21.11 -5.62
N ALA A 284 -24.06 -21.71 -4.73
CA ALA A 284 -24.13 -23.12 -4.43
C ALA A 284 -24.51 -23.95 -5.66
N GLY A 285 -25.40 -23.45 -6.53
CA GLY A 285 -25.72 -24.10 -7.80
C GLY A 285 -24.48 -24.45 -8.62
N GLU A 286 -23.50 -23.54 -8.73
CA GLU A 286 -22.20 -23.82 -9.38
C GLU A 286 -21.28 -24.72 -8.54
N PHE A 287 -21.48 -24.79 -7.21
CA PHE A 287 -20.74 -25.74 -6.38
C PHE A 287 -21.11 -27.18 -6.70
N TYR A 288 -22.38 -27.44 -7.01
CA TYR A 288 -22.94 -28.77 -7.26
C TYR A 288 -22.79 -29.23 -8.72
N ASP A 289 -23.01 -28.35 -9.71
CA ASP A 289 -23.11 -28.77 -11.12
C ASP A 289 -21.79 -29.20 -11.80
N ASN A 290 -20.63 -28.93 -11.19
CA ASN A 290 -19.34 -29.41 -11.72
C ASN A 290 -18.90 -30.78 -11.17
N GLY A 291 -19.69 -31.38 -10.28
CA GLY A 291 -19.49 -32.72 -9.74
C GLY A 291 -20.12 -33.81 -10.62
N GLY A 292 -19.62 -33.98 -11.84
CA GLY A 292 -19.67 -35.27 -12.53
C GLY A 292 -21.00 -35.71 -13.16
N ASN A 293 -21.12 -35.46 -14.47
CA ASN A 293 -21.77 -36.39 -15.39
C ASN A 293 -20.86 -37.61 -15.70
N GLY A 294 -20.03 -38.00 -14.72
CA GLY A 294 -19.09 -39.10 -14.81
C GLY A 294 -19.71 -40.34 -14.22
N GLU A 295 -20.43 -41.10 -15.04
CA GLU A 295 -20.67 -42.52 -14.78
C GLU A 295 -19.31 -43.21 -14.59
N GLY A 296 -18.90 -43.52 -13.37
CA GLY A 296 -17.83 -44.49 -13.17
C GLY A 296 -17.02 -44.39 -11.89
N LYS A 297 -17.20 -45.43 -11.09
CA LYS A 297 -16.25 -46.08 -10.17
C LYS A 297 -16.13 -45.49 -8.75
N ASP A 298 -16.81 -46.22 -7.87
CA ASP A 298 -16.54 -46.49 -6.46
C ASP A 298 -15.04 -46.46 -6.10
N ASP A 299 -14.51 -45.31 -5.70
CA ASP A 299 -13.26 -45.21 -4.92
C ASP A 299 -13.59 -44.36 -3.67
N GLU A 300 -13.68 -45.01 -2.51
CA GLU A 300 -14.34 -44.50 -1.29
C GLU A 300 -13.52 -43.53 -0.42
N ASP A 301 -12.26 -43.21 -0.76
CA ASP A 301 -11.31 -42.74 0.27
C ASP A 301 -10.91 -41.25 0.27
N ASP A 302 -11.50 -40.38 -0.58
CA ASP A 302 -11.12 -38.95 -0.62
C ASP A 302 -12.33 -38.01 -0.53
N LYS A 303 -13.20 -38.24 0.45
CA LYS A 303 -14.35 -37.37 0.77
C LYS A 303 -13.89 -36.07 1.44
N ARG A 304 -13.39 -35.13 0.64
CA ARG A 304 -13.58 -33.70 0.94
C ARG A 304 -15.07 -33.50 1.17
N ARG A 305 -15.45 -33.07 2.38
CA ARG A 305 -16.84 -32.88 2.81
C ARG A 305 -17.64 -32.17 1.71
N GLU A 306 -18.44 -32.93 0.97
CA GLU A 306 -19.44 -32.38 0.08
C GLU A 306 -20.45 -31.67 0.97
N LEU A 307 -20.67 -30.37 0.70
CA LEU A 307 -21.61 -29.50 1.41
C LEU A 307 -23.08 -29.94 1.25
N GLY A 308 -23.34 -31.06 0.59
CA GLY A 308 -24.65 -31.66 0.42
C GLY A 308 -24.53 -33.17 0.42
N GLY A 309 -24.39 -33.75 1.62
CA GLY A 309 -24.64 -35.18 1.82
C GLY A 309 -26.10 -35.46 1.50
N SER A 310 -26.33 -36.02 0.32
CA SER A 310 -27.61 -36.52 -0.18
C SER A 310 -28.09 -37.68 0.71
N GLY A 311 -28.79 -37.35 1.79
CA GLY A 311 -29.32 -38.37 2.69
C GLY A 311 -30.42 -37.89 3.60
N ASP A 312 -30.25 -36.70 4.19
CA ASP A 312 -31.24 -36.14 5.11
C ASP A 312 -31.66 -34.75 4.63
N GLU A 313 -32.95 -34.57 4.37
CA GLU A 313 -33.61 -33.31 3.99
C GLU A 313 -33.55 -32.23 5.12
N ASN A 314 -32.59 -32.32 6.03
CA ASN A 314 -32.32 -31.31 7.05
C ASN A 314 -31.61 -30.12 6.41
N GLN A 315 -32.42 -29.36 5.68
CA GLN A 315 -32.49 -27.91 5.61
C GLN A 315 -31.37 -27.18 6.38
N TYR A 316 -30.22 -27.01 5.74
CA TYR A 316 -29.56 -25.72 5.92
C TYR A 316 -30.51 -24.71 5.29
N GLU A 317 -31.29 -24.00 6.11
CA GLU A 317 -31.94 -22.80 5.64
C GLU A 317 -30.85 -21.91 5.05
N SER A 318 -30.92 -21.58 3.76
CA SER A 318 -29.90 -20.75 3.09
C SER A 318 -29.56 -19.47 3.86
N SER A 319 -30.51 -18.97 4.66
CA SER A 319 -30.37 -17.86 5.60
C SER A 319 -29.27 -18.02 6.67
N SER A 320 -28.77 -19.25 6.88
CA SER A 320 -27.74 -19.57 7.89
C SER A 320 -26.32 -19.64 7.35
N LEU A 321 -26.12 -19.51 6.04
CA LEU A 321 -24.81 -19.55 5.41
C LEU A 321 -24.36 -18.15 4.96
N CYS A 322 -23.05 -17.94 4.97
CA CYS A 322 -22.41 -16.75 4.47
C CYS A 322 -21.15 -17.14 3.72
N ALA A 323 -20.99 -16.64 2.50
CA ALA A 323 -19.77 -16.81 1.73
C ALA A 323 -18.97 -15.52 1.76
N GLU A 324 -17.72 -15.59 2.23
CA GLU A 324 -16.76 -14.50 2.13
C GLU A 324 -15.67 -14.80 1.11
N PHE A 325 -15.17 -13.75 0.48
CA PHE A 325 -14.13 -13.84 -0.53
C PHE A 325 -13.30 -12.57 -0.59
N CYS A 326 -12.04 -12.77 -0.95
CA CYS A 326 -11.02 -11.73 -1.01
C CYS A 326 -10.94 -11.16 -2.43
N VAL A 327 -11.49 -9.97 -2.66
CA VAL A 327 -11.44 -9.31 -3.98
C VAL A 327 -10.26 -8.34 -4.04
N PRO A 328 -9.32 -8.49 -4.99
CA PRO A 328 -8.20 -7.57 -5.14
C PRO A 328 -8.70 -6.11 -5.21
N HIS A 329 -8.02 -5.18 -4.53
CA HIS A 329 -8.47 -3.78 -4.43
C HIS A 329 -8.79 -3.14 -5.79
N LEU A 330 -8.03 -3.49 -6.84
CA LEU A 330 -8.25 -2.99 -8.20
C LEU A 330 -9.57 -3.50 -8.82
N ALA A 331 -9.88 -4.77 -8.60
CA ALA A 331 -11.08 -5.41 -9.12
C ALA A 331 -12.31 -5.12 -8.25
N CYS A 332 -12.13 -4.82 -6.96
CA CYS A 332 -13.21 -4.69 -5.99
C CYS A 332 -14.38 -3.81 -6.46
N LYS A 333 -14.11 -2.61 -6.99
CA LYS A 333 -15.18 -1.71 -7.47
C LYS A 333 -15.93 -2.27 -8.69
N PHE A 334 -15.20 -2.87 -9.63
CA PHE A 334 -15.80 -3.46 -10.83
C PHE A 334 -16.55 -4.75 -10.50
N ALA A 335 -15.99 -5.60 -9.62
CA ALA A 335 -16.63 -6.79 -9.12
C ALA A 335 -17.93 -6.45 -8.37
N ALA A 336 -17.91 -5.47 -7.47
CA ALA A 336 -19.10 -5.01 -6.77
C ALA A 336 -20.15 -4.41 -7.72
N MET A 337 -19.72 -3.70 -8.77
CA MET A 337 -20.63 -3.18 -9.80
C MET A 337 -21.24 -4.31 -10.64
N GLY A 338 -20.43 -5.28 -11.06
CA GLY A 338 -20.86 -6.45 -11.84
C GLY A 338 -21.83 -7.33 -11.05
N ALA A 339 -21.52 -7.61 -9.79
CA ALA A 339 -22.42 -8.36 -8.92
C ALA A 339 -23.77 -7.68 -8.73
N ARG A 340 -23.80 -6.35 -8.56
CA ARG A 340 -25.06 -5.58 -8.52
C ARG A 340 -25.86 -5.68 -9.83
N GLN A 341 -25.19 -5.75 -10.99
CA GLN A 341 -25.88 -5.95 -12.26
C GLN A 341 -26.45 -7.35 -12.41
N LEU A 342 -25.82 -8.36 -11.77
CA LEU A 342 -26.27 -9.75 -11.74
C LEU A 342 -27.29 -10.03 -10.62
N GLY A 343 -27.64 -9.04 -9.79
CA GLY A 343 -28.56 -9.23 -8.68
C GLY A 343 -27.93 -9.83 -7.41
N VAL A 344 -26.62 -10.12 -7.41
CA VAL A 344 -25.92 -10.73 -6.27
C VAL A 344 -25.54 -9.66 -5.24
N PRO A 345 -26.10 -9.69 -4.01
CA PRO A 345 -25.81 -8.70 -2.99
C PRO A 345 -24.44 -8.94 -2.34
N ILE A 346 -23.45 -8.14 -2.74
CA ILE A 346 -22.13 -8.14 -2.11
C ILE A 346 -22.04 -7.05 -1.04
N TYR A 347 -21.72 -7.47 0.18
CA TYR A 347 -21.50 -6.63 1.34
C TYR A 347 -20.00 -6.51 1.69
N GLN A 348 -19.64 -5.49 2.46
CA GLN A 348 -18.28 -5.27 2.93
C GLN A 348 -18.11 -5.81 4.35
N GLY A 349 -17.03 -6.55 4.59
CA GLY A 349 -16.73 -7.17 5.89
C GLY A 349 -16.42 -8.65 5.73
N SER A 350 -16.27 -9.34 6.85
CA SER A 350 -16.24 -10.81 6.91
C SER A 350 -17.60 -11.38 7.28
N CYS A 351 -17.79 -12.68 7.07
CA CYS A 351 -18.92 -13.42 7.59
C CYS A 351 -18.92 -13.46 9.13
N THR A 352 -17.74 -13.56 9.74
CA THR A 352 -17.58 -13.52 11.20
C THR A 352 -18.06 -12.20 11.81
N ASP A 353 -17.86 -11.07 11.14
CA ASP A 353 -18.35 -9.75 11.59
C ASP A 353 -19.90 -9.69 11.65
N GLN A 354 -20.58 -10.59 10.93
CA GLN A 354 -22.05 -10.69 10.89
C GLN A 354 -22.61 -11.83 11.77
N GLY A 355 -21.76 -12.46 12.59
CA GLY A 355 -22.13 -13.53 13.51
C GLY A 355 -22.12 -14.94 12.90
N TYR A 356 -21.55 -15.13 11.71
CA TYR A 356 -21.28 -16.46 11.15
C TYR A 356 -19.90 -16.92 11.64
N ASN A 357 -19.87 -17.64 12.75
CA ASN A 357 -18.63 -17.92 13.47
C ASN A 357 -18.01 -19.29 13.15
N GLU A 358 -18.78 -20.21 12.58
CA GLU A 358 -18.30 -21.54 12.25
C GLU A 358 -17.87 -21.60 10.79
N HIS A 359 -16.60 -21.90 10.54
CA HIS A 359 -16.09 -22.17 9.20
C HIS A 359 -16.57 -23.54 8.72
N VAL A 360 -17.17 -23.60 7.54
CA VAL A 360 -17.78 -24.81 6.98
C VAL A 360 -16.90 -25.39 5.87
N ALA A 361 -16.48 -24.55 4.92
CA ALA A 361 -15.77 -25.00 3.73
C ALA A 361 -14.95 -23.89 3.05
N ASP A 362 -13.94 -24.31 2.29
CA ASP A 362 -13.18 -23.46 1.37
C ASP A 362 -13.32 -23.96 -0.06
N LYS A 363 -13.50 -23.05 -1.02
CA LYS A 363 -13.42 -23.37 -2.44
C LYS A 363 -12.75 -22.27 -3.24
N THR A 364 -11.82 -22.69 -4.09
CA THR A 364 -11.21 -21.82 -5.09
C THR A 364 -11.96 -21.94 -6.41
N PHE A 365 -12.63 -20.87 -6.82
CA PHE A 365 -13.18 -20.73 -8.17
C PHE A 365 -12.11 -20.29 -9.13
N ARG A 366 -11.90 -21.03 -10.22
CA ARG A 366 -10.96 -20.63 -11.27
C ARG A 366 -11.73 -20.31 -12.53
N GLN A 367 -11.74 -19.04 -12.91
CA GLN A 367 -12.27 -18.60 -14.20
C GLN A 367 -11.16 -17.91 -14.98
N MET A 368 -10.83 -18.47 -16.15
CA MET A 368 -9.66 -18.07 -16.94
C MET A 368 -8.35 -18.14 -16.12
N SER A 369 -7.62 -17.03 -16.00
CA SER A 369 -6.39 -16.90 -15.21
C SER A 369 -6.61 -16.35 -13.80
N TYR A 370 -7.87 -16.17 -13.39
CA TYR A 370 -8.23 -15.64 -12.08
C TYR A 370 -8.74 -16.76 -11.17
N SER A 371 -8.18 -16.82 -9.97
CA SER A 371 -8.67 -17.67 -8.88
C SER A 371 -9.29 -16.81 -7.80
N LEU A 372 -10.54 -17.08 -7.45
CA LEU A 372 -11.26 -16.49 -6.33
C LEU A 372 -11.40 -17.54 -5.22
N ASP A 373 -10.75 -17.30 -4.10
CA ASP A 373 -10.94 -18.13 -2.90
C ASP A 373 -12.20 -17.64 -2.17
N VAL A 374 -13.14 -18.56 -1.98
CA VAL A 374 -14.42 -18.36 -1.29
C VAL A 374 -14.42 -19.26 -0.06
N GLU A 375 -14.61 -18.66 1.10
CA GLU A 375 -14.74 -19.34 2.39
C GLU A 375 -16.21 -19.25 2.82
N VAL A 376 -16.77 -20.35 3.32
CA VAL A 376 -18.18 -20.44 3.69
C VAL A 376 -18.28 -20.62 5.19
N TYR A 377 -19.14 -19.83 5.82
CA TYR A 377 -19.37 -19.80 7.26
C TYR A 377 -20.85 -20.03 7.60
N SER A 378 -21.09 -20.63 8.76
CA SER A 378 -22.40 -20.93 9.36
C SER A 378 -22.62 -20.11 10.64
N LYS A 379 -23.89 -19.78 10.91
CA LYS A 379 -24.32 -19.23 12.22
C LYS A 379 -24.45 -20.28 13.31
N TYR A 380 -24.85 -21.50 12.95
CA TYR A 380 -25.07 -22.57 13.92
C TYR A 380 -23.74 -23.23 14.21
N SER A 381 -23.36 -23.25 15.48
CA SER A 381 -22.30 -24.12 15.98
C SER A 381 -22.85 -25.54 15.93
N TYR A 382 -22.29 -26.41 15.11
CA TYR A 382 -22.61 -27.82 15.08
C TYR A 382 -22.17 -28.42 16.43
N ASN A 383 -23.05 -28.37 17.42
CA ASN A 383 -22.85 -29.07 18.69
C ASN A 383 -23.02 -30.56 18.40
N ASN A 384 -21.93 -31.21 17.98
CA ASN A 384 -21.82 -32.66 17.82
C ASN A 384 -21.96 -33.44 19.14
N ASN A 385 -22.65 -32.89 20.15
CA ASN A 385 -22.76 -33.49 21.48
C ASN A 385 -23.91 -34.50 21.60
N ASP A 386 -24.70 -34.72 20.54
CA ASP A 386 -25.89 -35.58 20.62
C ASP A 386 -25.64 -37.06 20.23
N ASP A 387 -24.44 -37.42 19.77
CA ASP A 387 -24.18 -38.79 19.25
C ASP A 387 -23.44 -39.75 20.22
N ASP A 388 -23.04 -39.30 21.42
CA ASP A 388 -22.28 -40.15 22.37
C ASP A 388 -23.09 -40.71 23.55
N GLU A 389 -24.40 -40.40 23.69
CA GLU A 389 -25.21 -40.94 24.80
C GLU A 389 -25.81 -42.34 24.57
N ASP A 390 -25.88 -42.84 23.34
CA ASP A 390 -26.56 -44.13 23.04
C ASP A 390 -25.64 -45.38 23.07
N ASN A 391 -24.38 -45.25 23.50
CA ASN A 391 -23.44 -46.39 23.58
C ASN A 391 -23.01 -46.79 25.01
N LYS A 392 -23.75 -46.39 26.05
CA LYS A 392 -23.48 -46.82 27.44
C LYS A 392 -24.26 -48.06 27.92
N ASP A 393 -25.18 -48.60 27.13
CA ASP A 393 -25.95 -49.80 27.48
C ASP A 393 -25.80 -50.97 26.47
N ARG A 394 -24.56 -51.29 26.08
CA ARG A 394 -24.24 -52.59 25.44
C ARG A 394 -22.98 -53.24 26.00
#